data_AF-A0A7X8VZ47-F1
#
_entry.id   AF-A0A7X8VZ47-F1
#
_cell.length_a   1.000
_cell.length_b   1.000
_cell.length_c   1.000
_cell.angle_alpha   90.00
_cell.angle_beta   90.00
_cell.angle_gamma   90.00
#
_symmetry.space_group_name_H-M   'P 1'
#
loop_
_entity.id
_entity.type
_entity.pdbx_description
1 polymer ?
#
loop_
_entity_poly.entity_id
_entity_poly.type
_entity_poly.pdbx_seq_one_letter_code
_entity_poly.pdbx_strand_id
1 'polypeptide(L)' 'EGMGILQLFVKAGLCTSNSEARRLLKGGGCYLDDERLTDDKLMVTPELFAAGAFSLRAGKKARMRVVLTE' A
#
# COMPACT_ATOMS: atom_id res chain seq x y z
N GLU A 1 -6.81 1.09 14.00
CA GLU A 1 -7.53 1.90 12.98
C GLU A 1 -7.14 1.44 11.59
N GLY A 2 -8.12 1.28 10.69
CA GLY A 2 -7.83 0.98 9.28
C GLY A 2 -7.31 2.22 8.55
N MET A 3 -6.29 2.05 7.71
CA MET A 3 -5.75 3.13 6.89
C MET A 3 -6.06 2.86 5.42
N GLY A 4 -6.53 3.88 4.70
CA GLY A 4 -6.72 3.76 3.26
C GLY A 4 -5.39 3.45 2.56
N ILE A 5 -5.41 2.50 1.62
CA ILE A 5 -4.22 2.08 0.89
C ILE A 5 -3.47 3.26 0.25
N LEU A 6 -4.19 4.27 -0.26
CA LEU A 6 -3.63 5.49 -0.85
C LEU A 6 -2.76 6.27 0.15
N GLN A 7 -3.29 6.46 1.35
CA GLN A 7 -2.60 7.16 2.42
C GLN A 7 -1.39 6.37 2.91
N LEU A 8 -1.51 5.04 2.94
CA LEU A 8 -0.43 4.13 3.30
C LEU A 8 0.74 4.24 2.31
N PHE A 9 0.47 4.27 1.00
CA PHE A 9 1.50 4.48 -0.02
C PHE A 9 2.21 5.83 0.13
N VAL A 10 1.46 6.88 0.48
CA VAL A 10 2.04 8.21 0.73
C VAL A 10 2.87 8.24 2.01
N LYS A 11 2.34 7.67 3.11
CA LYS A 11 3.07 7.58 4.39
C LYS A 11 4.31 6.70 4.30
N ALA A 12 4.25 5.63 3.51
CA ALA A 12 5.39 4.76 3.23
C ALA A 12 6.43 5.40 2.29
N GLY A 13 6.20 6.61 1.78
CA GLY A 13 7.11 7.29 0.85
C GLY A 13 7.15 6.68 -0.55
N LEU A 14 6.19 5.80 -0.88
CA LEU A 14 6.07 5.18 -2.21
C LEU A 14 5.38 6.10 -3.22
N CYS A 15 4.59 7.05 -2.74
CA CYS A 15 3.88 8.03 -3.57
C CYS A 15 4.03 9.43 -2.97
N THR A 16 4.18 10.43 -3.83
CA THR A 16 4.29 11.83 -3.42
C THR A 16 2.94 12.42 -3.02
N SER A 17 1.84 11.80 -3.48
CA SER A 17 0.48 12.29 -3.24
C SER A 17 -0.57 11.18 -3.38
N ASN A 18 -1.72 11.35 -2.72
CA ASN A 18 -2.86 10.43 -2.80
C ASN A 18 -3.35 10.23 -4.25
N SER A 19 -3.26 11.28 -5.07
CA SER A 19 -3.63 11.25 -6.49
C SER A 19 -2.69 10.36 -7.33
N GLU A 20 -1.39 10.38 -7.04
CA GLU A 20 -0.42 9.48 -7.67
C GLU A 20 -0.67 8.03 -7.26
N ALA A 21 -0.88 7.81 -5.95
CA ALA A 21 -1.21 6.49 -5.43
C ALA A 21 -2.46 5.92 -6.12
N ARG A 22 -3.50 6.74 -6.32
CA ARG A 22 -4.72 6.31 -7.01
C ARG A 22 -4.47 5.95 -8.47
N ARG A 23 -3.62 6.72 -9.16
CA ARG A 23 -3.26 6.45 -10.55
C ARG A 23 -2.46 5.15 -10.69
N LEU A 24 -1.49 4.91 -9.80
CA LEU A 24 -0.73 3.67 -9.78
C LEU A 24 -1.61 2.47 -9.46
N LEU A 25 -2.54 2.63 -8.52
CA LEU A 25 -3.48 1.58 -8.13
C LEU A 25 -4.43 1.25 -9.29
N LYS A 26 -5.05 2.26 -9.92
CA LYS A 26 -5.87 2.06 -11.13
C LYS A 26 -5.08 1.45 -12.29
N GLY A 27 -3.78 1.75 -12.37
CA GLY A 27 -2.86 1.15 -13.34
C GLY A 27 -2.48 -0.30 -13.01
N GLY A 28 -2.91 -0.87 -11.89
CA GLY A 28 -2.54 -2.21 -11.45
C GLY A 28 -1.09 -2.33 -11.01
N GLY A 29 -0.46 -1.22 -10.64
CA GLY A 29 0.90 -1.19 -10.15
C GLY A 29 1.01 -1.51 -8.66
N CYS A 30 -0.09 -1.55 -7.91
CA CYS A 30 -0.04 -1.75 -6.47
C CYS A 30 -0.14 -3.23 -6.10
N TYR A 31 0.77 -3.71 -5.27
CA TYR A 31 0.77 -5.06 -4.71
C TYR A 31 1.00 -5.02 -3.20
N LEU A 32 0.35 -5.92 -2.48
CA LEU A 32 0.42 -6.13 -1.04
C LEU A 32 0.70 -7.62 -0.81
N ASP A 33 1.86 -7.96 -0.25
CA ASP A 33 2.25 -9.36 0.04
C ASP A 33 1.99 -10.34 -1.13
N ASP A 34 2.35 -9.91 -2.34
CA ASP A 34 2.15 -10.61 -3.62
C ASP A 34 0.71 -10.68 -4.15
N GLU A 35 -0.26 -10.10 -3.44
CA GLU A 35 -1.59 -9.84 -3.97
C GLU A 35 -1.67 -8.51 -4.72
N ARG A 36 -2.33 -8.50 -5.87
CA ARG A 36 -2.56 -7.28 -6.65
C ARG A 36 -3.72 -6.49 -6.07
N LEU A 37 -3.48 -5.22 -5.79
CA LEU A 37 -4.50 -4.29 -5.34
C LEU A 37 -5.16 -3.61 -6.54
N THR A 38 -6.47 -3.79 -6.68
CA THR A 38 -7.28 -3.15 -7.72
C THR A 38 -8.25 -2.10 -7.18
N ASP A 39 -8.51 -2.13 -5.87
CA ASP A 39 -9.45 -1.23 -5.19
C ASP A 39 -8.77 -0.07 -4.48
N ASP A 40 -9.04 1.17 -4.89
CA ASP A 40 -8.50 2.37 -4.24
C ASP A 40 -9.22 2.70 -2.92
N LYS A 41 -10.35 2.03 -2.68
CA LYS A 41 -11.10 2.07 -1.43
C LYS A 41 -10.71 0.98 -0.43
N LEU A 42 -9.74 0.15 -0.78
CA LEU A 42 -9.27 -0.90 0.11
C LEU A 42 -8.66 -0.26 1.37
N MET A 43 -9.24 -0.60 2.52
CA MET A 43 -8.69 -0.23 3.82
C MET A 43 -7.71 -1.30 4.24
N VAL A 44 -6.46 -0.90 4.43
CA VAL A 44 -5.46 -1.78 5.03
C VAL A 44 -5.67 -1.70 6.52
N THR A 45 -6.20 -2.77 7.08
CA THR A 45 -6.39 -2.93 8.52
C THR A 45 -5.19 -3.61 9.15
N PRO A 46 -4.92 -3.33 10.43
CA PRO A 46 -3.88 -4.02 11.17
C PRO A 46 -4.02 -5.55 11.18
N GLU A 47 -5.24 -6.03 11.01
CA GLU A 47 -5.59 -7.45 10.96
C GLU A 47 -5.13 -8.17 9.69
N LEU A 48 -4.90 -7.43 8.59
CA LEU A 48 -4.27 -7.99 7.38
C LEU A 48 -2.76 -8.21 7.56
N PHE A 49 -2.14 -7.64 8.61
CA PHE A 49 -0.72 -7.83 8.87
C PHE A 49 -0.49 -9.14 9.63
N ALA A 50 -0.34 -10.22 8.87
CA ALA A 50 -0.10 -11.55 9.41
C ALA A 50 1.13 -11.65 10.33
N ALA A 51 2.09 -10.71 10.24
CA ALA A 51 3.35 -10.76 10.99
C ALA A 51 3.83 -9.38 11.50
N GLY A 52 2.95 -8.38 11.64
CA GLY A 52 3.34 -7.01 12.03
C GLY A 52 4.16 -6.26 10.97
N ALA A 53 4.36 -6.87 9.80
CA ALA A 53 5.03 -6.28 8.66
C ALA A 53 4.39 -6.79 7.36
N PHE A 54 4.45 -5.97 6.32
CA PHE A 54 3.93 -6.31 5.00
C PHE A 54 4.79 -5.69 3.91
N SER A 55 4.78 -6.33 2.75
CA SER A 55 5.51 -5.86 1.58
C SER A 55 4.59 -5.07 0.66
N LEU A 56 4.79 -3.75 0.59
CA LEU A 56 4.17 -2.91 -0.42
C LEU A 56 5.03 -2.87 -1.67
N ARG A 57 4.38 -2.97 -2.80
CA ARG A 57 4.96 -2.67 -4.11
C ARG A 57 4.08 -1.67 -4.83
N ALA A 58 4.69 -0.60 -5.33
CA ALA A 58 4.08 0.38 -6.22
C ALA A 58 4.86 0.42 -7.55
N GLY A 59 4.21 -0.06 -8.61
CA GLY A 59 4.78 -0.18 -9.94
C GLY A 59 5.96 -1.16 -10.03
N LYS A 60 6.85 -0.88 -10.98
CA LYS A 60 7.96 -1.78 -11.37
C LYS A 60 9.22 -1.62 -10.51
N LYS A 61 9.35 -0.53 -9.74
CA LYS A 61 10.57 -0.19 -8.97
C LYS A 61 10.35 0.17 -7.51
N ALA A 62 9.18 0.64 -7.11
CA ALA A 62 8.99 1.04 -5.73
C ALA A 62 8.53 -0.19 -4.92
N ARG A 63 9.42 -0.75 -4.11
CA ARG A 63 9.12 -1.80 -3.13
C ARG A 63 9.51 -1.26 -1.77
N MET A 64 8.59 -1.24 -0.82
CA MET A 64 8.87 -0.87 0.55
C MET A 64 8.30 -1.92 1.48
N ARG A 65 9.06 -2.29 2.51
CA ARG A 65 8.54 -3.07 3.61
C ARG A 65 8.06 -2.09 4.66
N VAL A 66 6.78 -2.15 4.99
CA VAL A 66 6.21 -1.37 6.09
C VAL A 66 6.13 -2.28 7.29
N VAL A 67 6.64 -1.80 8.42
CA VAL A 67 6.62 -2.47 9.71
C VAL A 67 5.74 -1.63 10.62
N LEU A 68 4.73 -2.25 11.24
CA LEU A 68 3.97 -1.62 12.29
C LEU A 68 4.77 -1.81 13.59
N THR A 69 5.54 -0.79 13.93
CA THR A 69 6.00 -0.60 15.31
C THR A 69 4.82 -0.06 16.11
N GLU A 70 4.45 -0.81 17.15
CA GLU A 70 3.40 -0.46 18.12
C GLU A 70 3.58 0.93 18.72
#